data_AF-A0A9Q0PMC3-F1
#
_entry.id   AF-A0A9Q0PMC3-F1
#
_cell.length_a   1.000
_cell.length_b   1.000
_cell.length_c   1.000
_cell.angle_alpha   90.00
_cell.angle_beta   90.00
_cell.angle_gamma   90.00
#
_symmetry.space_group_name_H-M   'P 1'
#
loop_
_entity.id
_entity.type
_entity.pdbx_description
1 polymer ?
#
loop_
_entity_poly.entity_id
_entity_poly.type
_entity_poly.pdbx_seq_one_letter_code
_entity_poly.pdbx_strand_id
1 'polypeptide(L)'
;MTGPILAGITKSFLDALNSGAVPTISSSWQNVEESECQRAFDTAIKVYMFALRDAHDEAVQKSISVYNAIAVGVGSARQKHEVLLQNFCKKAFEDYKTNAFIEADIQCLNAIQNMERKLKAACQVDDAKIERVAIVLDNLLSEYEASVHGPAKWQKLSSFLQQSLQGPILHHAKKLIDEASSDKNVLILKCCSMEDKMQMLHKKLEASEKFKTEYQNHYEDAINDLNKVSECYKSRITDLERKHNALEERYSSSLEMLDSAKQESLTWRRKYEETWNKKEVKDQVKVGTMSGAHEAEANIEKANILLEYPIEDVNCREEALRAELCNSLAEKDKEIKVKIGKLEEAEKKITTLSLDLKGAQEKMDKYELEIISSEASTQELD
;
A
#
# COMPACT_ATOMS: atom_id res chain seq x y z
N MET A 1 -58.19 -79.20 29.96
CA MET A 1 -56.98 -79.93 29.51
C MET A 1 -56.81 -79.65 28.03
N THR A 2 -55.68 -79.07 27.61
CA THR A 2 -55.38 -78.80 26.19
C THR A 2 -54.60 -79.97 25.59
N GLY A 3 -54.59 -80.09 24.26
CA GLY A 3 -53.87 -81.16 23.54
C GLY A 3 -52.38 -81.31 23.94
N PRO A 4 -51.62 -80.21 24.08
CA PRO A 4 -50.21 -80.26 24.53
C PRO A 4 -50.04 -80.82 25.94
N ILE A 5 -50.91 -80.42 26.88
CA ILE A 5 -50.88 -80.91 28.27
C ILE A 5 -51.13 -82.42 28.31
N LEU A 6 -52.12 -82.91 27.56
CA LEU A 6 -52.41 -84.35 27.48
C LEU A 6 -51.23 -85.12 26.88
N ALA A 7 -50.64 -84.62 25.78
CA ALA A 7 -49.49 -85.24 25.15
C ALA A 7 -48.28 -85.31 26.11
N GLY A 8 -48.05 -84.26 26.91
CA GLY A 8 -47.00 -84.24 27.92
C GLY A 8 -47.22 -85.27 29.03
N ILE A 9 -48.46 -85.42 29.52
CA ILE A 9 -48.79 -86.45 30.52
C ILE A 9 -48.60 -87.84 29.92
N THR A 10 -49.15 -88.11 28.74
CA THR A 10 -49.00 -89.42 28.07
C THR A 10 -47.55 -89.78 27.83
N LYS A 11 -46.72 -88.82 27.41
CA LYS A 11 -45.27 -89.00 27.25
C LYS A 11 -44.59 -89.34 28.57
N SER A 12 -44.86 -88.59 29.65
CA SER A 12 -44.28 -88.86 30.96
C SER A 12 -44.67 -90.25 31.51
N PHE A 13 -45.91 -90.67 31.27
CA PHE A 13 -46.37 -92.02 31.64
C PHE A 13 -45.66 -93.10 30.83
N LEU A 14 -45.52 -92.89 29.51
CA LEU A 14 -44.82 -93.82 28.62
C LEU A 14 -43.33 -93.94 29.00
N ASP A 15 -42.67 -92.82 29.33
CA ASP A 15 -41.27 -92.79 29.77
C ASP A 15 -41.06 -93.49 31.12
N ALA A 16 -42.00 -93.34 32.05
CA ALA A 16 -41.99 -94.07 33.32
C ALA A 16 -42.14 -95.59 33.11
N LEU A 17 -43.05 -96.02 32.23
CA LEU A 17 -43.22 -97.43 31.88
C LEU A 17 -41.97 -98.01 31.20
N ASN A 18 -41.38 -97.28 30.25
CA ASN A 18 -40.18 -97.69 29.52
C ASN A 18 -38.93 -97.79 30.41
N SER A 19 -38.88 -97.05 31.51
CA SER A 19 -37.78 -97.08 32.49
C SER A 19 -38.01 -98.05 33.66
N GLY A 20 -39.13 -98.78 33.67
CA GLY A 20 -39.48 -99.72 34.74
C GLY A 20 -39.95 -99.05 36.04
N ALA A 21 -40.24 -97.75 36.02
CA ALA A 21 -40.77 -97.01 37.15
C ALA A 21 -42.32 -97.05 37.18
N VAL A 22 -42.91 -96.85 38.36
CA VAL A 22 -44.37 -96.72 38.49
C VAL A 22 -44.82 -95.32 38.06
N PRO A 23 -45.68 -95.19 37.02
CA PRO A 23 -46.17 -93.89 36.60
C PRO A 23 -46.96 -93.22 37.73
N THR A 24 -46.53 -92.01 38.11
CA THR A 24 -47.21 -91.21 39.14
C THR A 24 -47.79 -89.97 38.51
N ILE A 25 -49.07 -89.69 38.81
CA ILE A 25 -49.77 -88.50 38.29
C ILE A 25 -49.05 -87.22 38.75
N SER A 26 -48.59 -87.18 40.00
CA SER A 26 -47.90 -86.01 40.56
C SER A 26 -46.60 -85.66 39.82
N SER A 27 -45.73 -86.64 39.56
CA SER A 27 -44.47 -86.40 38.84
C SER A 27 -44.71 -86.05 37.37
N SER A 28 -45.70 -86.71 36.75
CA SER A 28 -46.09 -86.40 35.37
C SER A 28 -46.68 -85.01 35.23
N TRP A 29 -47.48 -84.56 36.20
CA TRP A 29 -48.00 -83.19 36.23
C TRP A 29 -46.90 -82.16 36.46
N GLN A 30 -45.97 -82.41 37.38
CA GLN A 30 -44.85 -81.52 37.65
C GLN A 30 -43.95 -81.33 36.41
N ASN A 31 -43.70 -82.41 35.65
CA ASN A 31 -42.93 -82.35 34.40
C ASN A 31 -43.65 -81.52 33.33
N VAL A 32 -44.97 -81.67 33.21
CA VAL A 32 -45.78 -80.89 32.28
C VAL A 32 -45.86 -79.42 32.69
N GLU A 33 -46.01 -79.15 33.99
CA GLU A 33 -45.98 -77.79 34.54
C GLU A 33 -44.66 -77.08 34.23
N GLU A 34 -43.51 -77.73 34.48
CA GLU A 34 -42.19 -77.16 34.17
C GLU A 34 -42.02 -76.92 32.66
N SER A 35 -42.40 -77.90 31.81
CA SER A 35 -42.25 -77.77 30.35
C SER A 35 -43.14 -76.67 29.77
N GLU A 36 -44.38 -76.55 30.24
CA GLU A 36 -45.30 -75.51 29.76
C GLU A 36 -44.92 -74.12 30.30
N CYS A 37 -44.45 -74.02 31.55
CA CYS A 37 -43.93 -72.76 32.09
C CYS A 37 -42.65 -72.31 31.38
N GLN A 38 -41.75 -73.23 31.03
CA GLN A 38 -40.57 -72.93 30.22
C GLN A 38 -40.97 -72.41 28.82
N ARG A 39 -41.92 -73.08 28.16
CA ARG A 39 -42.46 -72.64 26.85
C ARG A 39 -43.11 -71.26 26.93
N ALA A 40 -43.88 -71.00 27.99
CA ALA A 40 -44.48 -69.70 28.25
C ALA A 40 -43.42 -68.62 28.45
N PHE A 41 -42.38 -68.91 29.24
CA PHE A 41 -41.24 -68.03 29.48
C PHE A 41 -40.49 -67.69 28.18
N ASP A 42 -40.12 -68.68 27.37
CA ASP A 42 -39.41 -68.48 26.10
C ASP A 42 -40.22 -67.63 25.11
N THR A 43 -41.55 -67.82 25.11
CA THR A 43 -42.46 -67.05 24.27
C THR A 43 -42.58 -65.61 24.77
N ALA A 44 -42.72 -65.42 26.08
CA ALA A 44 -42.82 -64.11 26.73
C ALA A 44 -41.55 -63.27 26.50
N ILE A 45 -40.37 -63.89 26.60
CA ILE A 45 -39.08 -63.22 26.30
C ILE A 45 -39.05 -62.69 24.87
N LYS A 46 -39.47 -63.48 23.87
CA LYS A 46 -39.46 -63.05 22.46
C LYS A 46 -40.37 -61.84 22.24
N VAL A 47 -41.56 -61.87 22.85
CA VAL A 47 -42.52 -60.75 22.79
C VAL A 47 -41.94 -59.51 23.46
N TYR A 48 -41.30 -59.67 24.63
CA TYR A 48 -40.63 -58.58 25.33
C TYR A 48 -39.54 -57.94 24.48
N MET A 49 -38.61 -58.73 23.94
CA MET A 49 -37.48 -58.23 23.15
C MET A 49 -37.92 -57.49 21.88
N PHE A 50 -39.04 -57.91 21.27
CA PHE A 50 -39.60 -57.21 20.11
C PHE A 50 -40.22 -55.86 20.48
N ALA A 51 -40.90 -55.78 21.63
CA ALA A 51 -41.60 -54.58 22.09
C ALA A 51 -40.72 -53.59 22.89
N LEU A 52 -39.52 -54.01 23.32
CA LEU A 52 -38.65 -53.24 24.22
C LEU A 52 -38.24 -51.86 23.67
N ARG A 53 -38.22 -51.69 22.34
CA ARG A 53 -37.78 -50.44 21.69
C ARG A 53 -38.76 -49.28 21.90
N ASP A 54 -40.04 -49.57 22.11
CA ASP A 54 -41.09 -48.56 22.13
C ASP A 54 -41.35 -48.06 23.56
N ALA A 55 -41.70 -48.97 24.47
CA ALA A 55 -41.99 -48.65 25.87
C ALA A 55 -41.74 -49.87 26.78
N HIS A 56 -40.87 -49.71 27.79
CA HIS A 56 -40.54 -50.78 28.73
C HIS A 56 -41.77 -51.31 29.47
N ASP A 57 -42.57 -50.41 30.06
CA ASP A 57 -43.71 -50.81 30.89
C ASP A 57 -44.78 -51.54 30.07
N GLU A 58 -45.02 -51.09 28.83
CA GLU A 58 -45.95 -51.76 27.91
C GLU A 58 -45.40 -53.13 27.44
N ALA A 59 -44.10 -53.21 27.16
CA ALA A 59 -43.43 -54.45 26.79
C ALA A 59 -43.46 -55.48 27.92
N VAL A 60 -43.24 -55.05 29.17
CA VAL A 60 -43.36 -55.88 30.37
C VAL A 60 -44.79 -56.39 30.51
N GLN A 61 -45.78 -55.51 30.38
CA GLN A 61 -47.19 -55.89 30.51
C GLN A 61 -47.62 -56.90 29.43
N LYS A 62 -47.20 -56.69 28.17
CA LYS A 62 -47.45 -57.63 27.06
C LYS A 62 -46.79 -59.00 27.33
N SER A 63 -45.55 -59.00 27.78
CA SER A 63 -44.80 -60.22 28.11
C SER A 63 -45.45 -61.02 29.24
N ILE A 64 -45.83 -60.35 30.34
CA ILE A 64 -46.51 -60.98 31.48
C ILE A 64 -47.89 -61.50 31.09
N SER A 65 -48.64 -60.78 30.26
CA SER A 65 -49.94 -61.23 29.75
C SER A 65 -49.82 -62.52 28.93
N VAL A 66 -48.83 -62.57 28.03
CA VAL A 66 -48.53 -63.77 27.22
C VAL A 66 -48.08 -64.94 28.11
N TYR A 67 -47.23 -64.67 29.10
CA TYR A 67 -46.79 -65.67 30.06
C TYR A 67 -47.99 -66.26 30.82
N ASN A 68 -48.85 -65.40 31.38
CA ASN A 68 -50.02 -65.82 32.15
C ASN A 68 -51.08 -66.57 31.33
N ALA A 69 -51.15 -66.33 30.01
CA ALA A 69 -52.06 -67.04 29.11
C ALA A 69 -51.57 -68.46 28.76
N ILE A 70 -50.25 -68.70 28.77
CA ILE A 70 -49.64 -69.97 28.34
C ILE A 70 -49.22 -70.83 29.53
N ALA A 71 -48.74 -70.22 30.62
CA ALA A 71 -48.25 -70.92 31.80
C ALA A 71 -49.38 -71.70 32.47
N VAL A 72 -49.05 -72.93 32.89
CA VAL A 72 -50.00 -73.86 33.51
C VAL A 72 -49.63 -74.02 34.98
N GLY A 73 -50.63 -74.23 35.84
CA GLY A 73 -50.43 -74.50 37.26
C GLY A 73 -50.38 -73.26 38.16
N VAL A 74 -50.27 -73.53 39.46
CA VAL A 74 -50.08 -72.56 40.56
C VAL A 74 -48.94 -72.99 41.48
N GLY A 75 -48.10 -73.92 41.02
CA GLY A 75 -47.01 -74.52 41.79
C GLY A 75 -45.73 -73.69 41.76
N SER A 76 -44.69 -74.23 42.39
CA SER A 76 -43.36 -73.61 42.50
C SER A 76 -42.67 -73.39 41.15
N ALA A 77 -42.95 -74.24 40.15
CA ALA A 77 -42.42 -74.13 38.79
C ALA A 77 -42.86 -72.82 38.11
N ARG A 78 -44.15 -72.48 38.18
CA ARG A 78 -44.68 -71.23 37.62
C ARG A 78 -44.08 -70.01 38.30
N GLN A 79 -43.99 -70.02 39.63
CA GLN A 79 -43.43 -68.89 40.38
C GLN A 79 -41.94 -68.69 40.06
N LYS A 80 -41.17 -69.78 39.93
CA LYS A 80 -39.76 -69.75 39.51
C LYS A 80 -39.59 -69.05 38.15
N HIS A 81 -40.36 -69.47 37.15
CA HIS A 81 -40.28 -68.90 35.79
C HIS A 81 -40.81 -67.46 35.71
N GLU A 82 -41.77 -67.10 36.55
CA GLU A 82 -42.25 -65.71 36.68
C GLU A 82 -41.18 -64.78 37.25
N VAL A 83 -40.47 -65.20 38.30
CA VAL A 83 -39.34 -64.45 38.87
C VAL A 83 -38.20 -64.35 37.87
N LEU A 84 -37.89 -65.43 37.15
CA LEU A 84 -36.90 -65.41 36.07
C LEU A 84 -37.29 -64.42 34.97
N LEU A 85 -38.57 -64.35 34.59
CA LEU A 85 -39.05 -63.42 33.58
C LEU A 85 -38.88 -61.97 34.02
N GLN A 86 -39.29 -61.64 35.25
CA GLN A 86 -39.12 -60.30 35.80
C GLN A 86 -37.64 -59.88 35.87
N ASN A 87 -36.77 -60.79 36.31
CA ASN A 87 -35.32 -60.54 36.35
C ASN A 87 -34.73 -60.38 34.96
N PHE A 88 -35.17 -61.17 33.98
CA PHE A 88 -34.78 -61.04 32.59
C PHE A 88 -35.18 -59.69 32.02
N CYS A 89 -36.45 -59.27 32.20
CA CYS A 89 -36.92 -57.97 31.72
C CYS A 89 -36.11 -56.81 32.29
N LYS A 90 -35.85 -56.82 33.61
CA LYS A 90 -35.00 -55.82 34.27
C LYS A 90 -33.59 -55.77 33.68
N LYS A 91 -32.94 -56.93 33.56
CA LYS A 91 -31.59 -57.02 33.01
C LYS A 91 -31.53 -56.54 31.57
N ALA A 92 -32.41 -57.05 30.72
CA ALA A 92 -32.47 -56.68 29.30
C ALA A 92 -32.78 -55.20 29.09
N PHE A 93 -33.55 -54.57 29.98
CA PHE A 93 -33.79 -53.12 29.93
C PHE A 93 -32.54 -52.31 30.29
N GLU A 94 -31.83 -52.69 31.35
CA GLU A 94 -30.56 -52.03 31.69
C GLU A 94 -29.50 -52.22 30.59
N ASP A 95 -29.42 -53.41 30.00
CA ASP A 95 -28.55 -53.68 28.84
C ASP A 95 -28.96 -52.84 27.62
N TYR A 96 -30.26 -52.68 27.36
CA TYR A 96 -30.75 -51.79 26.30
C TYR A 96 -30.39 -50.33 26.55
N LYS A 97 -30.60 -49.84 27.78
CA LYS A 97 -30.31 -48.46 28.17
C LYS A 97 -28.82 -48.14 28.06
N THR A 98 -27.96 -49.04 28.52
CA THR A 98 -26.50 -48.88 28.40
C THR A 98 -26.06 -48.86 26.95
N ASN A 99 -26.57 -49.77 26.11
CA ASN A 99 -26.29 -49.77 24.68
C ASN A 99 -26.79 -48.50 23.99
N ALA A 100 -28.00 -48.03 24.32
CA ALA A 100 -28.54 -46.79 23.76
C ALA A 100 -27.70 -45.56 24.15
N PHE A 101 -27.17 -45.51 25.37
CA PHE A 101 -26.26 -44.45 25.79
C PHE A 101 -24.90 -44.51 25.09
N ILE A 102 -24.34 -45.70 24.91
CA ILE A 102 -23.09 -45.88 24.17
C ILE A 102 -23.26 -45.44 22.71
N GLU A 103 -24.33 -45.86 22.05
CA GLU A 103 -24.65 -45.48 20.68
C GLU A 103 -24.81 -43.95 20.56
N ALA A 104 -25.52 -43.31 21.49
CA ALA A 104 -25.65 -41.86 21.54
C ALA A 104 -24.29 -41.15 21.73
N ASP A 105 -23.38 -41.69 22.56
CA ASP A 105 -22.03 -41.11 22.74
C ASP A 105 -21.18 -41.26 21.47
N ILE A 106 -21.25 -42.41 20.80
CA ILE A 106 -20.58 -42.64 19.51
C ILE A 106 -21.08 -41.66 18.45
N GLN A 107 -22.40 -41.45 18.37
CA GLN A 107 -22.98 -40.45 17.45
C GLN A 107 -22.50 -39.04 17.76
N CYS A 108 -22.43 -38.65 19.04
CA CYS A 108 -21.84 -37.37 19.45
C CYS A 108 -20.39 -37.22 18.98
N LEU A 109 -19.56 -38.25 19.20
CA LEU A 109 -18.14 -38.24 18.83
C LEU A 109 -17.94 -38.13 17.32
N ASN A 110 -18.68 -38.91 16.53
CA ASN A 110 -18.61 -38.89 15.08
C ASN A 110 -19.03 -37.53 14.50
N ALA A 111 -20.10 -36.94 15.04
CA ALA A 111 -20.56 -35.62 14.63
C ALA A 111 -19.51 -34.53 14.97
N ILE A 112 -18.94 -34.55 16.18
CA ILE A 112 -17.89 -33.61 16.58
C ILE A 112 -16.64 -33.75 15.70
N GLN A 113 -16.19 -34.97 15.41
CA GLN A 113 -15.06 -35.19 14.50
C GLN A 113 -15.33 -34.68 13.08
N ASN A 114 -16.58 -34.74 12.61
CA ASN A 114 -16.96 -34.16 11.34
C ASN A 114 -16.92 -32.61 11.39
N MET A 115 -17.50 -32.03 12.44
CA MET A 115 -17.46 -30.58 12.68
C MET A 115 -16.03 -30.05 12.76
N GLU A 116 -15.14 -30.73 13.50
CA GLU A 116 -13.72 -30.37 13.60
C GLU A 116 -13.03 -30.35 12.25
N ARG A 117 -13.26 -31.38 11.41
CA ARG A 117 -12.66 -31.44 10.07
C ARG A 117 -13.15 -30.30 9.18
N LYS A 118 -14.47 -30.06 9.16
CA LYS A 118 -15.08 -28.98 8.38
C LYS A 118 -14.61 -27.60 8.85
N LEU A 119 -14.55 -27.37 10.16
CA LEU A 119 -14.08 -26.12 10.74
C LEU A 119 -12.59 -25.88 10.46
N LYS A 120 -11.74 -26.90 10.62
CA LYS A 120 -10.31 -26.81 10.28
C LYS A 120 -10.11 -26.47 8.80
N ALA A 121 -10.87 -27.09 7.91
CA ALA A 121 -10.82 -26.79 6.48
C ALA A 121 -11.22 -25.32 6.20
N ALA A 122 -12.26 -24.81 6.85
CA ALA A 122 -12.68 -23.41 6.71
C ALA A 122 -11.60 -22.42 7.17
N CYS A 123 -10.86 -22.74 8.24
CA CYS A 123 -9.74 -21.92 8.71
C CYS A 123 -8.48 -22.00 7.80
N GLN A 124 -8.35 -23.04 6.98
CA GLN A 124 -7.16 -23.23 6.14
C GLN A 124 -7.26 -22.54 4.77
N VAL A 125 -8.44 -22.06 4.38
CA VAL A 125 -8.61 -21.32 3.14
C VAL A 125 -7.84 -20.00 3.23
N ASP A 126 -6.97 -19.75 2.26
CA ASP A 126 -6.21 -18.50 2.17
C ASP A 126 -7.17 -17.30 2.06
N ASP A 127 -6.91 -16.24 2.84
CA ASP A 127 -7.79 -15.07 3.00
C ASP A 127 -9.22 -15.39 3.53
N ALA A 128 -9.38 -16.49 4.27
CA ALA A 128 -10.64 -16.76 4.96
C ALA A 128 -10.92 -15.66 5.99
N LYS A 129 -11.91 -14.80 5.72
CA LYS A 129 -12.42 -13.86 6.73
C LYS A 129 -12.97 -14.63 7.93
N ILE A 130 -12.71 -14.14 9.14
CA ILE A 130 -13.22 -14.72 10.40
C ILE A 130 -14.76 -14.85 10.36
N GLU A 131 -15.44 -13.91 9.71
CA GLU A 131 -16.88 -13.94 9.48
C GLU A 131 -17.35 -15.21 8.76
N ARG A 132 -16.64 -15.64 7.71
CA ARG A 132 -16.97 -16.89 6.99
C ARG A 132 -16.78 -18.11 7.88
N VAL A 133 -15.73 -18.12 8.72
CA VAL A 133 -15.49 -19.20 9.68
C VAL A 133 -16.60 -19.25 10.73
N ALA A 134 -17.10 -18.09 11.19
CA ALA A 134 -18.22 -18.01 12.13
C ALA A 134 -19.52 -18.56 11.52
N ILE A 135 -19.83 -18.22 10.26
CA ILE A 135 -21.00 -18.76 9.55
C ILE A 135 -20.89 -20.29 9.39
N VAL A 136 -19.71 -20.81 9.07
CA VAL A 136 -19.50 -22.27 9.01
C VAL A 136 -19.74 -22.90 10.37
N LEU A 137 -19.19 -22.33 11.45
CA LEU A 137 -19.40 -22.84 12.80
C LEU A 137 -20.88 -22.84 13.19
N ASP A 138 -21.62 -21.78 12.89
CA ASP A 138 -23.04 -21.66 13.20
C ASP A 138 -23.89 -22.73 12.49
N ASN A 139 -23.62 -22.96 11.20
CA ASN A 139 -24.26 -24.03 10.43
C ASN A 139 -23.96 -25.42 11.01
N LEU A 140 -22.72 -25.66 11.42
CA LEU A 140 -22.31 -26.91 12.06
C LEU A 140 -23.01 -27.14 13.40
N LEU A 141 -23.17 -26.07 14.19
CA LEU A 141 -23.88 -26.13 15.47
C LEU A 141 -25.37 -26.43 15.26
N SER A 142 -25.99 -25.81 14.27
CA SER A 142 -27.38 -26.08 13.89
C SER A 142 -27.58 -27.53 13.43
N GLU A 143 -26.66 -28.05 12.61
CA GLU A 143 -26.67 -29.46 12.17
C GLU A 143 -26.55 -30.42 13.37
N TYR A 144 -25.61 -30.14 14.28
CA TYR A 144 -25.40 -30.95 15.49
C TYR A 144 -26.59 -30.91 16.45
N GLU A 145 -27.22 -29.74 16.62
CA GLU A 145 -28.39 -29.58 17.46
C GLU A 145 -29.56 -30.41 16.93
N ALA A 146 -29.77 -30.45 15.61
CA ALA A 146 -30.84 -31.21 14.98
C ALA A 146 -30.57 -32.72 14.94
N SER A 147 -29.32 -33.15 14.72
CA SER A 147 -29.01 -34.56 14.41
C SER A 147 -28.59 -35.41 15.60
N VAL A 148 -28.12 -34.79 16.70
CA VAL A 148 -27.54 -35.53 17.83
C VAL A 148 -28.45 -35.47 19.05
N HIS A 149 -28.60 -36.61 19.71
CA HIS A 149 -29.33 -36.75 20.97
C HIS A 149 -28.51 -37.55 21.97
N GLY A 150 -28.74 -37.31 23.25
CA GLY A 150 -28.10 -38.07 24.31
C GLY A 150 -27.75 -37.22 25.54
N PRO A 151 -27.49 -37.88 26.68
CA PRO A 151 -27.23 -37.19 27.94
C PRO A 151 -25.92 -36.39 27.91
N ALA A 152 -24.92 -36.82 27.13
CA ALA A 152 -23.62 -36.16 27.02
C ALA A 152 -23.55 -35.07 25.93
N LYS A 153 -24.63 -34.86 25.15
CA LYS A 153 -24.67 -33.97 23.98
C LYS A 153 -24.04 -32.60 24.27
N TRP A 154 -24.58 -31.90 25.26
CA TRP A 154 -24.18 -30.53 25.58
C TRP A 154 -22.79 -30.45 26.20
N GLN A 155 -22.40 -31.44 27.00
CA GLN A 155 -21.06 -31.49 27.57
C GLN A 155 -20.00 -31.63 26.47
N LYS A 156 -20.22 -32.54 25.52
CA LYS A 156 -19.29 -32.78 24.40
C LYS A 156 -19.23 -31.57 23.46
N LEU A 157 -20.38 -30.97 23.15
CA LEU A 157 -20.45 -29.73 22.35
C LEU A 157 -19.69 -28.59 23.02
N SER A 158 -19.86 -28.39 24.33
CA SER A 158 -19.15 -27.37 25.09
C SER A 158 -17.63 -27.59 25.05
N SER A 159 -17.17 -28.83 25.21
CA SER A 159 -15.74 -29.15 25.10
C SER A 159 -15.21 -28.89 23.68
N PHE A 160 -15.97 -29.24 22.64
CA PHE A 160 -15.61 -28.94 21.25
C PHE A 160 -15.51 -27.43 20.98
N LEU A 161 -16.46 -26.63 21.46
CA LEU A 161 -16.46 -25.18 21.28
C LEU A 161 -15.23 -24.55 21.95
N GLN A 162 -14.92 -24.95 23.18
CA GLN A 162 -13.71 -24.52 23.87
C GLN A 162 -12.44 -24.95 23.10
N GLN A 163 -12.42 -26.21 22.66
CA GLN A 163 -11.48 -26.83 21.71
C GLN A 163 -11.13 -25.91 20.53
N SER A 164 -12.20 -25.56 19.82
CA SER A 164 -12.19 -24.86 18.55
C SER A 164 -11.76 -23.40 18.68
N LEU A 165 -12.27 -22.72 19.71
CA LEU A 165 -11.91 -21.33 20.01
C LEU A 165 -10.44 -21.21 20.42
N GLN A 166 -9.91 -22.13 21.24
CA GLN A 166 -8.51 -22.09 21.68
C GLN A 166 -7.52 -22.59 20.64
N GLY A 167 -7.96 -23.41 19.69
CA GLY A 167 -7.11 -24.02 18.66
C GLY A 167 -7.23 -23.32 17.30
N PRO A 168 -7.97 -23.90 16.34
CA PRO A 168 -7.97 -23.46 14.94
C PRO A 168 -8.44 -22.02 14.74
N ILE A 169 -9.44 -21.55 15.48
CA ILE A 169 -9.97 -20.19 15.31
C ILE A 169 -8.96 -19.16 15.82
N LEU A 170 -8.41 -19.35 17.03
CA LEU A 170 -7.38 -18.47 17.58
C LEU A 170 -6.12 -18.46 16.72
N HIS A 171 -5.70 -19.63 16.21
CA HIS A 171 -4.53 -19.73 15.33
C HIS A 171 -4.75 -18.95 14.03
N HIS A 172 -5.92 -19.11 13.40
CA HIS A 172 -6.27 -18.37 12.20
C HIS A 172 -6.32 -16.85 12.44
N ALA A 173 -6.94 -16.42 13.54
CA ALA A 173 -6.98 -15.00 13.92
C ALA A 173 -5.57 -14.43 14.13
N LYS A 174 -4.66 -15.18 14.77
CA LYS A 174 -3.25 -14.79 14.92
C LYS A 174 -2.55 -14.68 13.57
N LYS A 175 -2.74 -15.64 12.66
CA LYS A 175 -2.19 -15.61 11.31
C LYS A 175 -2.60 -14.33 10.58
N LEU A 176 -3.88 -13.97 10.60
CA LEU A 176 -4.39 -12.74 9.98
C LEU A 176 -3.78 -11.47 10.61
N ILE A 177 -3.60 -11.45 11.94
CA ILE A 177 -2.94 -10.34 12.64
C ILE A 177 -1.48 -10.21 12.24
N ASP A 178 -0.76 -11.33 12.13
CA ASP A 178 0.65 -11.35 11.74
C ASP A 178 0.83 -10.91 10.27
N GLU A 179 -0.05 -11.36 9.37
CA GLU A 179 -0.10 -10.92 7.97
C GLU A 179 -0.33 -9.40 7.88
N ALA A 180 -1.37 -8.88 8.54
CA ALA A 180 -1.64 -7.44 8.57
C ALA A 180 -0.49 -6.62 9.19
N SER A 181 0.19 -7.19 10.20
CA SER A 181 1.37 -6.57 10.81
C SER A 181 2.55 -6.54 9.85
N SER A 182 2.73 -7.58 9.04
CA SER A 182 3.77 -7.64 8.01
C SER A 182 3.51 -6.61 6.89
N ASP A 183 2.27 -6.47 6.43
CA ASP A 183 1.87 -5.49 5.43
C ASP A 183 2.07 -4.06 5.93
N LYS A 184 1.70 -3.80 7.20
CA LYS A 184 1.98 -2.53 7.87
C LYS A 184 3.48 -2.21 7.86
N ASN A 185 4.35 -3.18 8.16
CA ASN A 185 5.80 -2.96 8.15
C ASN A 185 6.33 -2.66 6.74
N VAL A 186 5.82 -3.35 5.72
CA VAL A 186 6.16 -3.05 4.31
C VAL A 186 5.74 -1.63 3.93
N LEU A 187 4.55 -1.20 4.34
CA LEU A 187 4.06 0.17 4.13
C LEU A 187 4.93 1.20 4.85
N ILE A 188 5.31 0.95 6.10
CA ILE A 188 6.21 1.83 6.87
C ILE A 188 7.54 2.01 6.13
N LEU A 189 8.14 0.92 5.64
CA LEU A 189 9.40 0.99 4.88
C LEU A 189 9.26 1.81 3.59
N LYS A 190 8.13 1.67 2.88
CA LYS A 190 7.84 2.50 1.70
C LYS A 190 7.68 3.97 2.06
N CYS A 191 6.98 4.29 3.15
CA CYS A 191 6.82 5.66 3.65
C CYS A 191 8.18 6.28 4.00
N CYS A 192 9.04 5.56 4.75
CA CYS A 192 10.39 6.03 5.06
C CYS A 192 11.23 6.27 3.80
N SER A 193 11.17 5.35 2.83
CA SER A 193 11.88 5.55 1.55
C SER A 193 11.38 6.76 0.77
N MET A 194 10.07 7.05 0.83
CA MET A 194 9.48 8.23 0.21
C MET A 194 9.94 9.51 0.91
N GLU A 195 9.96 9.50 2.24
CA GLU A 195 10.46 10.59 3.09
C GLU A 195 11.90 10.97 2.72
N ASP A 196 12.79 9.98 2.59
CA ASP A 196 14.19 10.19 2.20
C ASP A 196 14.30 10.83 0.81
N LYS A 197 13.48 10.37 -0.15
CA LYS A 197 13.43 10.96 -1.51
C LYS A 197 12.93 12.40 -1.47
N MET A 198 11.92 12.68 -0.67
CA MET A 198 11.37 14.02 -0.49
C MET A 198 12.41 14.96 0.12
N GLN A 199 13.13 14.53 1.15
CA GLN A 199 14.23 15.30 1.75
C GLN A 199 15.35 15.57 0.74
N MET A 200 15.70 14.59 -0.10
CA MET A 200 16.71 14.78 -1.14
C MET A 200 16.27 15.78 -2.22
N LEU A 201 15.01 15.73 -2.64
CA LEU A 201 14.45 16.72 -3.58
C LEU A 201 14.38 18.11 -2.95
N HIS A 202 14.01 18.19 -1.67
CA HIS A 202 13.97 19.45 -0.93
C HIS A 202 15.34 20.12 -0.86
N LYS A 203 16.39 19.36 -0.52
CA LYS A 203 17.78 19.87 -0.55
C LYS A 203 18.22 20.37 -1.93
N LYS A 204 17.82 19.67 -3.00
CA LYS A 204 18.11 20.11 -4.38
C LYS A 204 17.37 21.40 -4.73
N LEU A 205 16.11 21.53 -4.29
CA LEU A 205 15.31 22.72 -4.48
C LEU A 205 15.94 23.92 -3.75
N GLU A 206 16.28 23.78 -2.47
CA GLU A 206 16.95 24.83 -1.69
C GLU A 206 18.27 25.28 -2.34
N ALA A 207 19.08 24.33 -2.85
CA ALA A 207 20.30 24.66 -3.56
C ALA A 207 20.02 25.45 -4.85
N SER A 208 19.02 25.02 -5.63
CA SER A 208 18.60 25.72 -6.85
C SER A 208 18.08 27.13 -6.55
N GLU A 209 17.33 27.31 -5.46
CA GLU A 209 16.83 28.62 -5.04
C GLU A 209 17.97 29.55 -4.64
N LYS A 210 18.96 29.04 -3.88
CA LYS A 210 20.17 29.80 -3.56
C LYS A 210 20.91 30.25 -4.82
N PHE A 211 21.16 29.35 -5.77
CA PHE A 211 21.77 29.72 -7.04
C PHE A 211 20.96 30.77 -7.79
N LYS A 212 19.63 30.63 -7.86
CA LYS A 212 18.76 31.62 -8.49
C LYS A 212 18.92 33.00 -7.84
N THR A 213 18.95 33.08 -6.50
CA THR A 213 19.14 34.35 -5.79
C THR A 213 20.52 34.95 -6.05
N GLU A 214 21.58 34.14 -6.11
CA GLU A 214 22.92 34.61 -6.46
C GLU A 214 22.97 35.19 -7.88
N TYR A 215 22.42 34.49 -8.86
CA TYR A 215 22.31 35.00 -10.24
C TYR A 215 21.52 36.30 -10.30
N GLN A 216 20.41 36.39 -9.58
CA GLN A 216 19.59 37.60 -9.54
C GLN A 216 20.37 38.79 -8.96
N ASN A 217 21.14 38.58 -7.90
CA ASN A 217 22.01 39.62 -7.32
C ASN A 217 23.10 40.06 -8.31
N HIS A 218 23.74 39.11 -9.01
CA HIS A 218 24.74 39.45 -10.03
C HIS A 218 24.17 40.30 -11.17
N TYR A 219 22.95 40.02 -11.62
CA TYR A 219 22.28 40.85 -12.62
C TYR A 219 21.95 42.24 -12.07
N GLU A 220 21.47 42.33 -10.83
CA GLU A 220 21.18 43.60 -10.18
C GLU A 220 22.44 44.47 -10.03
N ASP A 221 23.56 43.88 -9.60
CA ASP A 221 24.85 44.56 -9.49
C ASP A 221 25.34 45.08 -10.86
N ALA A 222 25.24 44.25 -11.91
CA ALA A 222 25.60 44.64 -13.27
C ALA A 222 24.73 45.79 -13.80
N ILE A 223 23.41 45.76 -13.52
CA ILE A 223 22.49 46.85 -13.86
C ILE A 223 22.88 48.13 -13.11
N ASN A 224 23.20 48.04 -11.82
CA ASN A 224 23.64 49.17 -11.02
C ASN A 224 24.94 49.79 -11.54
N ASP A 225 25.92 48.98 -11.92
CA ASP A 225 27.17 49.47 -12.50
C ASP A 225 26.96 50.11 -13.88
N LEU A 226 26.10 49.52 -14.73
CA LEU A 226 25.71 50.12 -16.00
C LEU A 226 25.05 51.50 -15.79
N ASN A 227 24.17 51.62 -14.79
CA ASN A 227 23.52 52.87 -14.43
C ASN A 227 24.54 53.93 -13.99
N LYS A 228 25.51 53.58 -13.15
CA LYS A 228 26.61 54.49 -12.74
C LYS A 228 27.43 54.96 -13.94
N VAL A 229 27.79 54.05 -14.84
CA VAL A 229 28.56 54.37 -16.05
C VAL A 229 27.74 55.29 -16.96
N SER A 230 26.45 54.99 -17.17
CA SER A 230 25.51 55.85 -17.90
C SER A 230 25.43 57.25 -17.29
N GLU A 231 25.36 57.38 -15.96
CA GLU A 231 25.35 58.68 -15.27
C GLU A 231 26.68 59.44 -15.44
N CYS A 232 27.82 58.75 -15.39
CA CYS A 232 29.14 59.31 -15.68
C CYS A 232 29.22 59.83 -17.14
N TYR A 233 28.73 59.06 -18.11
CA TYR A 233 28.67 59.51 -19.50
C TYR A 233 27.73 60.69 -19.68
N LYS A 234 26.54 60.67 -19.09
CA LYS A 234 25.59 61.79 -19.11
C LYS A 234 26.24 63.06 -18.55
N SER A 235 26.89 62.98 -17.39
CA SER A 235 27.58 64.14 -16.81
C SER A 235 28.73 64.65 -17.69
N ARG A 236 29.52 63.75 -18.31
CA ARG A 236 30.56 64.13 -19.28
C ARG A 236 29.98 64.82 -20.52
N ILE A 237 28.87 64.32 -21.06
CA ILE A 237 28.16 64.95 -22.19
C ILE A 237 27.75 66.37 -21.81
N THR A 238 27.10 66.56 -20.65
CA THR A 238 26.71 67.92 -20.22
C THR A 238 27.89 68.86 -20.02
N ASP A 239 29.06 68.35 -19.59
CA ASP A 239 30.28 69.15 -19.46
C ASP A 239 30.88 69.55 -20.81
N LEU A 240 30.89 68.62 -21.77
CA LEU A 240 31.33 68.89 -23.14
C LEU A 240 30.40 69.88 -23.84
N GLU A 241 29.08 69.74 -23.69
CA GLU A 241 28.10 70.71 -24.21
C GLU A 241 28.34 72.11 -23.62
N ARG A 242 28.58 72.21 -22.30
CA ARG A 242 28.94 73.48 -21.65
C ARG A 242 30.21 74.10 -22.25
N LYS A 243 31.26 73.29 -22.45
CA LYS A 243 32.52 73.74 -23.07
C LYS A 243 32.36 74.15 -24.53
N HIS A 244 31.58 73.39 -25.30
CA HIS A 244 31.25 73.71 -26.69
C HIS A 244 30.57 75.07 -26.78
N ASN A 245 29.50 75.27 -25.99
CA ASN A 245 28.77 76.54 -25.96
C ASN A 245 29.69 77.72 -25.57
N ALA A 246 30.57 77.53 -24.58
CA ALA A 246 31.54 78.56 -24.19
C ALA A 246 32.59 78.86 -25.27
N LEU A 247 33.04 77.85 -26.01
CA LEU A 247 33.97 78.03 -27.13
C LEU A 247 33.29 78.73 -28.31
N GLU A 248 32.05 78.36 -28.60
CA GLU A 248 31.23 78.95 -29.67
C GLU A 248 30.92 80.43 -29.40
N GLU A 249 30.63 80.79 -28.15
CA GLU A 249 30.50 82.18 -27.72
C GLU A 249 31.82 82.96 -27.91
N ARG A 250 32.96 82.39 -27.50
CA ARG A 250 34.29 83.01 -27.72
C ARG A 250 34.65 83.15 -29.19
N TYR A 251 34.33 82.15 -30.00
CA TYR A 251 34.54 82.18 -31.44
C TYR A 251 33.72 83.31 -32.07
N SER A 252 32.44 83.40 -31.70
CA SER A 252 31.55 84.48 -32.13
C SER A 252 32.09 85.85 -31.72
N SER A 253 32.52 86.02 -30.46
CA SER A 253 33.15 87.28 -30.01
C SER A 253 34.44 87.61 -30.77
N SER A 254 35.29 86.62 -31.03
CA SER A 254 36.55 86.82 -31.77
C SER A 254 36.27 87.18 -33.23
N LEU A 255 35.23 86.60 -33.83
CA LEU A 255 34.78 86.90 -35.18
C LEU A 255 34.27 88.35 -35.26
N GLU A 256 33.47 88.80 -34.29
CA GLU A 256 33.02 90.20 -34.17
C GLU A 256 34.20 91.17 -33.99
N MET A 257 35.18 90.83 -33.14
CA MET A 257 36.40 91.63 -32.96
C MET A 257 37.22 91.70 -34.25
N LEU A 258 37.37 90.58 -34.97
CA LEU A 258 38.09 90.53 -36.24
C LEU A 258 37.41 91.41 -37.30
N ASP A 259 36.09 91.34 -37.41
CA ASP A 259 35.34 92.16 -38.36
C ASP A 259 35.39 93.65 -37.99
N SER A 260 35.37 93.97 -36.69
CA SER A 260 35.61 95.34 -36.19
C SER A 260 37.03 95.84 -36.52
N ALA A 261 38.06 95.01 -36.31
CA ALA A 261 39.44 95.35 -36.64
C ALA A 261 39.67 95.48 -38.16
N LYS A 262 39.01 94.66 -38.99
CA LYS A 262 39.00 94.80 -40.46
C LYS A 262 38.35 96.11 -40.88
N GLN A 263 37.19 96.45 -40.30
CA GLN A 263 36.53 97.75 -40.51
C GLN A 263 37.47 98.90 -40.14
N GLU A 264 38.11 98.82 -38.98
CA GLU A 264 39.05 99.85 -38.52
C GLU A 264 40.27 99.95 -39.45
N SER A 265 40.87 98.83 -39.85
CA SER A 265 41.96 98.78 -40.84
C SER A 265 41.56 99.42 -42.16
N LEU A 266 40.35 99.16 -42.66
CA LEU A 266 39.82 99.81 -43.87
C LEU A 266 39.65 101.32 -43.68
N THR A 267 39.24 101.77 -42.49
CA THR A 267 39.17 103.21 -42.18
C THR A 267 40.54 103.86 -42.09
N TRP A 268 41.54 103.19 -41.51
CA TRP A 268 42.93 103.65 -41.46
C TRP A 268 43.56 103.69 -42.85
N ARG A 269 43.30 102.67 -43.69
CA ARG A 269 43.71 102.67 -45.10
C ARG A 269 43.12 103.87 -45.84
N ARG A 270 41.82 104.13 -45.67
CA ARG A 270 41.16 105.30 -46.28
C ARG A 270 41.76 106.62 -45.81
N LYS A 271 42.02 106.76 -44.49
CA LYS A 271 42.71 107.94 -43.92
C LYS A 271 44.14 108.09 -44.46
N TYR A 272 44.86 106.97 -44.62
CA TYR A 272 46.23 106.98 -45.15
C TYR A 272 46.24 107.30 -46.64
N GLU A 273 45.32 106.77 -47.44
CA GLU A 273 45.13 107.15 -48.85
C GLU A 273 44.74 108.64 -48.98
N GLU A 274 43.94 109.18 -48.07
CA GLU A 274 43.58 110.61 -48.02
C GLU A 274 44.74 111.54 -47.63
N THR A 275 45.64 111.10 -46.73
CA THR A 275 46.84 111.86 -46.35
C THR A 275 47.96 111.67 -47.37
N TRP A 276 48.04 110.51 -48.02
CA TRP A 276 48.95 110.17 -49.12
C TRP A 276 48.67 111.02 -50.36
N ASN A 277 47.39 111.14 -50.76
CA ASN A 277 46.98 112.01 -51.87
C ASN A 277 47.14 113.52 -51.60
N LYS A 278 47.58 113.94 -50.40
CA LYS A 278 47.82 115.34 -50.00
C LYS A 278 49.29 115.72 -49.82
N LYS A 279 50.26 114.82 -50.02
CA LYS A 279 51.66 115.09 -49.66
C LYS A 279 52.70 114.45 -50.57
N GLU A 280 52.47 114.43 -51.88
CA GLU A 280 53.40 113.81 -52.84
C GLU A 280 54.24 114.85 -53.61
N VAL A 281 55.27 115.41 -52.93
CA VAL A 281 56.54 115.80 -53.55
C VAL A 281 57.69 115.48 -52.58
N LYS A 282 58.56 114.59 -53.05
CA LYS A 282 59.95 114.27 -52.64
C LYS A 282 60.24 113.22 -51.55
N ASP A 283 60.94 112.20 -52.07
CA ASP A 283 62.10 111.46 -51.56
C ASP A 283 61.92 110.22 -50.66
N GLN A 284 62.03 109.08 -51.34
CA GLN A 284 63.06 108.03 -51.20
C GLN A 284 63.32 107.31 -49.84
N VAL A 285 63.14 105.98 -49.92
CA VAL A 285 64.10 104.89 -49.61
C VAL A 285 64.09 104.20 -48.21
N LYS A 286 63.65 102.92 -48.28
CA LYS A 286 64.10 101.65 -47.66
C LYS A 286 63.79 101.23 -46.21
N VAL A 287 63.70 99.89 -46.12
CA VAL A 287 63.84 98.94 -44.99
C VAL A 287 62.50 98.49 -44.40
N GLY A 288 62.16 97.22 -44.22
CA GLY A 288 62.76 95.91 -44.49
C GLY A 288 61.84 94.85 -43.85
N THR A 289 61.77 93.61 -44.37
CA THR A 289 61.05 92.52 -43.68
C THR A 289 61.63 91.15 -44.03
N MET A 290 61.85 90.35 -42.98
CA MET A 290 62.55 89.08 -42.93
C MET A 290 61.82 87.94 -43.65
N SER A 291 62.60 87.00 -44.18
CA SER A 291 62.16 85.75 -44.81
C SER A 291 63.05 84.59 -44.35
N GLY A 292 62.45 83.41 -44.19
CA GLY A 292 63.09 82.10 -44.01
C GLY A 292 62.96 81.59 -42.57
N ALA A 293 61.95 80.84 -42.14
CA ALA A 293 61.47 79.55 -42.65
C ALA A 293 62.58 78.49 -42.76
N HIS A 294 63.02 77.94 -41.62
CA HIS A 294 63.63 76.60 -41.53
C HIS A 294 63.74 76.17 -40.05
N GLU A 295 62.65 75.68 -39.47
CA GLU A 295 62.71 74.93 -38.21
C GLU A 295 61.44 74.08 -37.96
N ALA A 296 60.94 73.43 -39.02
CA ALA A 296 59.74 72.57 -38.93
C ALA A 296 59.99 71.09 -39.26
N GLU A 297 61.17 70.69 -39.71
CA GLU A 297 61.44 69.30 -40.14
C GLU A 297 62.40 68.52 -39.22
N ALA A 298 63.01 69.15 -38.21
CA ALA A 298 63.88 68.45 -37.25
C ALA A 298 63.15 67.89 -36.02
N ASN A 299 61.87 68.24 -35.83
CA ASN A 299 61.06 67.80 -34.68
C ASN A 299 60.03 66.71 -35.02
N ILE A 300 59.91 66.30 -36.30
CA ILE A 300 59.02 65.21 -36.72
C ILE A 300 59.77 63.85 -36.70
N GLU A 301 61.07 63.84 -37.02
CA GLU A 301 61.89 62.61 -36.98
C GLU A 301 62.18 62.11 -35.54
N LYS A 302 62.29 63.03 -34.58
CA LYS A 302 62.50 62.70 -33.15
C LYS A 302 61.23 62.25 -32.43
N ALA A 303 60.06 62.47 -33.03
CA ALA A 303 58.77 61.99 -32.51
C ALA A 303 58.43 60.58 -33.02
N ASN A 304 58.91 60.17 -34.22
CA ASN A 304 58.66 58.83 -34.76
C ASN A 304 59.52 57.73 -34.09
N ILE A 305 60.80 58.01 -33.77
CA ILE A 305 61.68 57.02 -33.11
C ILE A 305 61.30 56.77 -31.63
N LEU A 306 60.53 57.67 -31.01
CA LEU A 306 59.98 57.46 -29.65
C LEU A 306 58.58 56.80 -29.66
N LEU A 307 58.00 56.55 -30.84
CA LEU A 307 56.67 55.95 -31.00
C LEU A 307 56.67 54.54 -31.59
N GLU A 308 57.79 54.02 -32.12
CA GLU A 308 57.87 52.63 -32.60
C GLU A 308 58.21 51.61 -31.49
N TYR A 309 58.97 52.01 -30.46
CA TYR A 309 59.34 51.13 -29.33
C TYR A 309 58.20 50.74 -28.35
N PRO A 310 57.06 51.45 -28.26
CA PRO A 310 55.89 50.99 -27.49
C PRO A 310 54.87 50.20 -28.31
N ILE A 311 54.91 50.22 -29.65
CA ILE A 311 53.86 49.58 -30.48
C ILE A 311 54.05 48.06 -30.56
N GLU A 312 55.30 47.57 -30.60
CA GLU A 312 55.56 46.12 -30.54
C GLU A 312 55.24 45.52 -29.17
N ASP A 313 55.54 46.22 -28.06
CA ASP A 313 55.22 45.75 -26.70
C ASP A 313 53.70 45.75 -26.45
N VAL A 314 52.99 46.77 -26.94
CA VAL A 314 51.52 46.82 -26.89
C VAL A 314 50.90 45.75 -27.77
N ASN A 315 51.42 45.49 -28.97
CA ASN A 315 50.94 44.41 -29.84
C ASN A 315 51.21 43.03 -29.25
N CYS A 316 52.39 42.78 -28.68
CA CYS A 316 52.70 41.51 -28.01
C CYS A 316 51.77 41.26 -26.81
N ARG A 317 51.45 42.31 -26.05
CA ARG A 317 50.55 42.25 -24.90
C ARG A 317 49.08 42.12 -25.32
N GLU A 318 48.67 42.75 -26.41
CA GLU A 318 47.35 42.58 -27.00
C GLU A 318 47.17 41.16 -27.55
N GLU A 319 48.16 40.62 -28.26
CA GLU A 319 48.15 39.24 -28.75
C GLU A 319 48.14 38.21 -27.61
N ALA A 320 48.90 38.45 -26.54
CA ALA A 320 48.86 37.62 -25.34
C ALA A 320 47.47 37.63 -24.67
N LEU A 321 46.86 38.80 -24.52
CA LEU A 321 45.50 38.94 -23.97
C LEU A 321 44.45 38.29 -24.89
N ARG A 322 44.59 38.40 -26.22
CA ARG A 322 43.72 37.72 -27.18
C ARG A 322 43.84 36.20 -27.10
N ALA A 323 45.05 35.68 -26.91
CA ALA A 323 45.30 34.25 -26.72
C ALA A 323 44.70 33.74 -25.40
N GLU A 324 44.85 34.48 -24.31
CA GLU A 324 44.24 34.16 -23.01
C GLU A 324 42.70 34.17 -23.09
N LEU A 325 42.11 35.19 -23.75
CA LEU A 325 40.67 35.25 -23.98
C LEU A 325 40.18 34.09 -24.85
N CYS A 326 40.89 33.72 -25.91
CA CYS A 326 40.54 32.57 -26.73
C CYS A 326 40.60 31.25 -25.94
N ASN A 327 41.60 31.08 -25.08
CA ASN A 327 41.72 29.90 -24.23
C ASN A 327 40.61 29.83 -23.18
N SER A 328 40.30 30.96 -22.53
CA SER A 328 39.20 31.07 -21.57
C SER A 328 37.84 30.80 -22.23
N LEU A 329 37.61 31.33 -23.43
CA LEU A 329 36.41 31.05 -24.22
C LEU A 329 36.30 29.56 -24.61
N ALA A 330 37.39 28.93 -25.03
CA ALA A 330 37.40 27.51 -25.37
C ALA A 330 37.15 26.60 -24.15
N GLU A 331 37.67 26.99 -22.97
CA GLU A 331 37.40 26.28 -21.72
C GLU A 331 35.94 26.45 -21.28
N LYS A 332 35.39 27.66 -21.40
CA LYS A 332 33.97 27.93 -21.13
C LYS A 332 33.05 27.21 -22.10
N ASP A 333 33.41 27.10 -23.38
CA ASP A 333 32.63 26.34 -24.37
C ASP A 333 32.59 24.84 -24.04
N LYS A 334 33.71 24.27 -23.55
CA LYS A 334 33.74 22.89 -23.04
C LYS A 334 32.87 22.74 -21.79
N GLU A 335 32.93 23.68 -20.85
CA GLU A 335 32.10 23.68 -19.64
C GLU A 335 30.60 23.73 -19.99
N ILE A 336 30.22 24.58 -20.95
CA ILE A 336 28.85 24.69 -21.47
C ILE A 336 28.40 23.37 -22.11
N LYS A 337 29.22 22.75 -22.97
CA LYS A 337 28.90 21.45 -23.58
C LYS A 337 28.67 20.35 -22.53
N VAL A 338 29.48 20.31 -21.48
CA VAL A 338 29.28 19.37 -20.37
C VAL A 338 27.97 19.64 -19.62
N LYS A 339 27.63 20.92 -19.38
CA LYS A 339 26.36 21.30 -18.74
C LYS A 339 25.15 20.95 -19.61
N ILE A 340 25.21 21.20 -20.92
CA ILE A 340 24.16 20.82 -21.89
C ILE A 340 23.92 19.31 -21.84
N GLY A 341 24.98 18.49 -21.89
CA GLY A 341 24.82 17.03 -21.82
C GLY A 341 24.16 16.55 -20.52
N LYS A 342 24.50 17.16 -19.37
CA LYS A 342 23.84 16.86 -18.09
C LYS A 342 22.37 17.30 -18.06
N LEU A 343 22.05 18.42 -18.71
CA LEU A 343 20.68 18.92 -18.85
C LEU A 343 19.83 17.96 -19.70
N GLU A 344 20.34 17.53 -20.86
CA GLU A 344 19.65 16.56 -21.72
C GLU A 344 19.41 15.22 -21.01
N GLU A 345 20.36 14.75 -20.20
CA GLU A 345 20.18 13.53 -19.40
C GLU A 345 19.11 13.71 -18.32
N ALA A 346 19.06 14.88 -17.67
CA ALA A 346 18.05 15.21 -16.68
C ALA A 346 16.64 15.30 -17.32
N GLU A 347 16.53 15.92 -18.50
CA GLU A 347 15.27 15.98 -19.27
C GLU A 347 14.77 14.59 -19.68
N LYS A 348 15.65 13.69 -20.12
CA LYS A 348 15.31 12.28 -20.41
C LYS A 348 14.81 11.55 -19.16
N LYS A 349 15.37 11.83 -17.99
CA LYS A 349 14.89 11.26 -16.71
C LYS A 349 13.53 11.82 -16.31
N ILE A 350 13.31 13.12 -16.46
CA ILE A 350 12.03 13.79 -16.14
C ILE A 350 10.91 13.26 -17.05
N THR A 351 11.17 13.11 -18.35
CA THR A 351 10.20 12.57 -19.30
C THR A 351 9.82 11.12 -18.97
N THR A 352 10.79 10.29 -18.61
CA THR A 352 10.54 8.90 -18.16
C THR A 352 9.68 8.88 -16.90
N LEU A 353 10.05 9.65 -15.87
CA LEU A 353 9.29 9.71 -14.62
C LEU A 353 7.87 10.26 -14.81
N SER A 354 7.68 11.20 -15.75
CA SER A 354 6.35 11.72 -16.08
C SER A 354 5.45 10.67 -16.74
N LEU A 355 6.01 9.81 -17.59
CA LEU A 355 5.27 8.68 -18.17
C LEU A 355 4.88 7.66 -17.09
N ASP A 356 5.80 7.31 -16.18
CA ASP A 356 5.52 6.39 -15.08
C ASP A 356 4.44 6.95 -14.14
N LEU A 357 4.50 8.24 -13.82
CA LEU A 357 3.52 8.91 -12.98
C LEU A 357 2.14 8.92 -13.63
N LYS A 358 2.06 9.18 -14.94
CA LYS A 358 0.80 9.09 -15.68
C LYS A 358 0.22 7.67 -15.65
N GLY A 359 1.07 6.65 -15.86
CA GLY A 359 0.63 5.25 -15.78
C GLY A 359 0.19 4.83 -14.37
N ALA A 360 0.77 5.41 -13.32
CA ALA A 360 0.32 5.19 -11.94
C ALA A 360 -1.03 5.87 -11.67
N GLN A 361 -1.23 7.09 -12.16
CA GLN A 361 -2.49 7.82 -12.04
C GLN A 361 -3.64 7.06 -12.71
N GLU A 362 -3.45 6.59 -13.94
CA GLU A 362 -4.47 5.82 -14.67
C GLU A 362 -4.88 4.53 -13.91
N LYS A 363 -3.95 3.90 -13.17
CA LYS A 363 -4.26 2.74 -12.32
C LYS A 363 -5.04 3.14 -11.07
N MET A 364 -4.70 4.28 -10.45
CA MET A 364 -5.45 4.79 -9.29
C MET A 364 -6.89 5.11 -9.67
N ASP A 365 -7.10 5.84 -10.77
CA ASP A 365 -8.43 6.20 -11.26
C ASP A 365 -9.26 4.94 -11.56
N LYS A 366 -8.63 3.89 -12.09
CA LYS A 366 -9.27 2.58 -12.30
C LYS A 366 -9.72 1.94 -10.98
N TYR A 367 -8.86 1.91 -9.97
CA TYR A 367 -9.22 1.32 -8.67
C TYR A 367 -10.29 2.13 -7.95
N GLU A 368 -10.29 3.45 -8.08
CA GLU A 368 -11.34 4.32 -7.52
C GLU A 368 -12.71 4.02 -8.15
N LEU A 369 -12.77 3.80 -9.47
CA LEU A 369 -14.00 3.36 -10.14
C LEU A 369 -14.47 1.96 -9.67
N GLU A 370 -13.54 1.02 -9.46
CA GLU A 370 -13.87 -0.32 -8.93
C GLU A 370 -14.42 -0.26 -7.50
N ILE A 371 -13.89 0.64 -6.66
CA ILE A 371 -14.39 0.88 -5.30
C ILE A 371 -15.82 1.45 -5.36
N ILE A 372 -16.05 2.51 -6.14
CA ILE A 372 -17.38 3.13 -6.29
C ILE A 372 -18.41 2.11 -6.81
N SER A 373 -18.04 1.27 -7.77
CA SER A 373 -18.91 0.20 -8.29
C SER A 373 -19.23 -0.86 -7.23
N SER A 374 -18.27 -1.17 -6.37
CA SER A 374 -18.46 -2.16 -5.30
C SER A 374 -19.38 -1.61 -4.20
N GLU A 375 -19.22 -0.33 -3.83
CA GLU A 375 -20.08 0.36 -2.87
C GLU A 375 -21.53 0.47 -3.35
N ALA A 376 -21.74 0.81 -4.63
CA ALA A 376 -23.09 0.86 -5.22
C ALA A 376 -23.78 -0.52 -5.21
N SER A 377 -23.02 -1.58 -5.52
CA SER A 377 -23.55 -2.96 -5.49
C SER A 377 -23.92 -3.42 -4.09
N THR A 378 -23.24 -2.92 -3.05
CA THR A 378 -23.59 -3.22 -1.65
C THR A 378 -24.83 -2.45 -1.18
N GLN A 379 -25.11 -1.26 -1.73
CA GLN A 379 -26.31 -0.49 -1.39
C GLN A 379 -27.60 -0.99 -2.05
N GLU A 380 -27.53 -1.71 -3.17
CA GLU A 380 -28.71 -2.33 -3.81
C GLU A 380 -29.14 -3.67 -3.16
N LEU A 381 -28.34 -4.20 -2.22
CA LEU A 381 -28.58 -5.48 -1.54
C LEU A 381 -29.15 -5.34 -0.11
N ASP A 382 -29.27 -4.11 0.41
CA ASP A 382 -30.01 -3.74 1.63
C ASP A 382 -31.34 -3.05 1.25
#